data_AF-A0A060BV67-F1
#
_entry.id   AF-A0A060BV67-F1
#
_cell.length_a   1.000
_cell.length_b   1.000
_cell.length_c   1.000
_cell.angle_alpha   90.00
_cell.angle_beta   90.00
_cell.angle_gamma   90.00
#
_symmetry.space_group_name_H-M   'P 1'
#
loop_
_entity.id
_entity.type
_entity.pdbx_description
1 polymer ?
#
loop_
_entity_poly.entity_id
_entity_poly.type
_entity_poly.pdbx_seq_one_letter_code
_entity_poly.pdbx_strand_id
1 'polypeptide(L)'
;NGLHVASIGGSWLALVSGLGGLREDHEVLEVAPLLPRALTRLRYRLTWRGRLLQVETTRDGTTLTLLRGTEPVDVLVDGAPRTVRPGRPVTAPLREAAPLLPEPTQPIGRAPRV
;
A
#
# COMPACT_ATOMS: atom_id res chain seq x y z
N ASN A 1 2.94 26.23 19.83
CA ASN A 1 3.42 24.85 19.63
C ASN A 1 2.24 23.90 19.61
N GLY A 2 1.40 24.00 18.58
CA GLY A 2 0.24 23.13 18.42
C GLY A 2 0.63 21.90 17.63
N LEU A 3 0.26 20.71 18.13
CA LEU A 3 0.31 19.49 17.34
C LEU A 3 -0.57 19.69 16.10
N HIS A 4 0.01 19.68 14.90
CA HIS A 4 -0.76 19.75 13.66
C HIS A 4 -1.45 18.41 13.43
N VAL A 5 -2.61 18.20 14.08
CA VAL A 5 -3.37 16.94 13.97
C VAL A 5 -3.66 16.55 12.50
N ALA A 6 -3.78 17.53 11.61
CA ALA A 6 -3.91 17.31 10.16
C ALA A 6 -2.69 16.63 9.51
N SER A 7 -1.46 16.89 9.98
CA SER A 7 -0.25 16.27 9.40
C SER A 7 -0.11 14.78 9.76
N ILE A 8 -0.70 14.36 10.88
CA ILE A 8 -0.73 12.95 11.31
C ILE A 8 -1.67 12.15 10.40
N GLY A 9 -2.86 12.69 10.10
CA GLY A 9 -3.77 12.09 9.13
C GLY A 9 -3.16 12.01 7.73
N GLY A 10 -2.50 13.08 7.29
CA GLY A 10 -1.81 13.12 5.99
C GLY A 10 -0.69 12.07 5.87
N SER A 11 0.06 11.82 6.95
CA SER A 11 1.11 10.80 6.97
C SER A 11 0.54 9.39 6.79
N TRP A 12 -0.58 9.08 7.46
CA TRP A 12 -1.24 7.78 7.30
C TRP A 12 -1.75 7.60 5.87
N LEU A 13 -2.40 8.61 5.30
CA LEU A 13 -2.89 8.58 3.93
C LEU A 13 -1.74 8.40 2.92
N ALA A 14 -0.64 9.14 3.08
CA ALA A 14 0.52 9.03 2.20
C ALA A 14 1.14 7.62 2.24
N LEU A 15 1.22 7.00 3.42
CA LEU A 15 1.77 5.65 3.55
C LEU A 15 0.79 4.58 3.07
N VAL A 16 -0.50 4.67 3.42
CA VAL A 16 -1.47 3.60 3.18
C VAL A 16 -2.11 3.71 1.80
N SER A 17 -2.65 4.88 1.45
CA SER A 17 -3.24 5.11 0.13
C SER A 17 -2.18 5.41 -0.94
N GLY A 18 -1.07 6.06 -0.56
CA GLY A 18 0.05 6.31 -1.47
C GLY A 18 0.92 5.08 -1.69
N LEU A 19 1.77 4.72 -0.72
CA LEU A 19 2.71 3.60 -0.87
C LEU A 19 2.04 2.22 -0.76
N GLY A 20 1.06 2.05 0.12
CA GLY A 20 0.27 0.82 0.21
C GLY A 20 -0.67 0.64 -0.99
N GLY A 21 -0.89 1.70 -1.77
CA GLY A 21 -1.81 1.69 -2.91
C GLY A 21 -3.23 1.27 -2.52
N LEU A 22 -3.64 1.52 -1.27
CA LEU A 22 -4.97 1.17 -0.78
C LEU A 22 -6.02 2.00 -1.53
N ARG A 23 -6.93 1.30 -2.21
CA ARG A 23 -8.12 1.88 -2.83
C ARG A 23 -9.36 1.14 -2.35
N GLU A 24 -10.41 1.89 -2.08
CA GLU A 24 -11.75 1.35 -1.84
C GLU A 24 -12.66 1.88 -2.95
N ASP A 25 -13.26 0.97 -3.71
CA ASP A 25 -14.30 1.31 -4.68
C ASP A 25 -15.54 0.46 -4.38
N HIS A 26 -16.53 1.09 -3.74
CA HIS A 26 -17.80 0.51 -3.30
C HIS A 26 -17.66 -0.85 -2.57
N GLU A 27 -17.61 -1.93 -3.34
CA GLU A 27 -17.57 -3.32 -2.88
C GLU A 27 -16.16 -3.91 -2.81
N VAL A 28 -15.18 -3.27 -3.45
CA VAL A 28 -13.86 -3.84 -3.68
C VAL A 28 -12.81 -3.10 -2.86
N LEU A 29 -12.05 -3.88 -2.09
CA LEU A 29 -10.81 -3.43 -1.47
C LEU A 29 -9.64 -3.81 -2.38
N GLU A 30 -8.82 -2.84 -2.78
CA GLU A 30 -7.62 -3.07 -3.55
C GLU A 30 -6.37 -2.59 -2.80
N VAL A 31 -5.29 -3.34 -2.94
CA VAL A 31 -3.94 -2.98 -2.50
C VAL A 31 -3.00 -3.13 -3.70
N ALA A 32 -2.38 -2.02 -4.11
CA ALA A 32 -1.39 -1.99 -5.19
C ALA A 32 -0.06 -1.43 -4.65
N PRO A 33 0.71 -2.23 -3.89
CA PRO A 33 1.77 -1.72 -3.03
C PRO A 33 3.03 -1.36 -3.81
N LEU A 34 3.58 -0.19 -3.51
CA LEU A 34 4.88 0.28 -3.94
C LEU A 34 5.83 0.34 -2.73
N LEU A 35 6.99 -0.30 -2.83
CA LEU A 35 8.03 -0.23 -1.81
C LEU A 35 9.28 0.48 -2.35
N PRO A 36 9.44 1.81 -2.14
CA PRO A 36 10.63 2.55 -2.55
C PRO A 36 11.92 1.91 -2.02
N ARG A 37 13.03 1.98 -2.76
CA ARG A 37 14.31 1.33 -2.40
C ARG A 37 14.83 1.69 -1.01
N ALA A 38 14.54 2.91 -0.54
CA ALA A 38 14.92 3.38 0.79
C ALA A 38 14.18 2.69 1.96
N LEU A 39 13.07 1.99 1.69
CA LEU A 39 12.29 1.27 2.70
C LEU A 39 12.51 -0.23 2.58
N THR A 40 12.65 -0.92 3.70
CA THR A 40 12.74 -2.40 3.73
C THR A 40 11.37 -3.06 3.91
N ARG A 41 10.43 -2.35 4.54
CA ARG A 41 9.10 -2.86 4.88
C ARG A 41 8.10 -1.72 5.04
N LEU A 42 6.86 -1.97 4.63
CA LEU A 42 5.68 -1.19 5.00
C LEU A 42 4.64 -2.13 5.62
N ARG A 43 4.17 -1.84 6.82
CA ARG A 43 3.15 -2.64 7.50
C ARG A 43 2.11 -1.74 8.15
N TYR A 44 0.85 -1.98 7.85
CA TYR A 44 -0.27 -1.24 8.41
C TYR A 44 -1.46 -2.15 8.63
N ARG A 45 -2.46 -1.64 9.36
CA ARG A 45 -3.72 -2.32 9.63
C ARG A 45 -4.88 -1.44 9.20
N LEU A 46 -5.94 -2.07 8.71
CA LEU A 46 -7.18 -1.40 8.34
C LEU A 46 -8.36 -2.29 8.69
N THR A 47 -9.51 -1.68 8.98
CA THR A 47 -10.75 -2.43 9.21
C THR A 47 -11.63 -2.30 7.98
N TRP A 48 -11.92 -3.41 7.32
CA TRP A 48 -12.80 -3.46 6.14
C TRP A 48 -14.08 -4.23 6.47
N ARG A 49 -15.21 -3.52 6.50
CA ARG A 49 -16.53 -4.06 6.90
C ARG A 49 -16.45 -4.90 8.19
N GLY A 50 -15.93 -4.29 9.25
CA GLY A 50 -15.79 -4.91 10.58
C GLY A 50 -14.60 -5.87 10.78
N ARG A 51 -13.89 -6.24 9.71
CA ARG A 51 -12.79 -7.23 9.74
C ARG A 51 -11.44 -6.52 9.74
N LEU A 52 -10.57 -6.84 10.71
CA LEU A 52 -9.25 -6.21 10.86
C LEU A 52 -8.22 -6.95 10.00
N LEU A 53 -7.76 -6.31 8.95
CA LEU A 53 -6.68 -6.80 8.08
C LEU A 53 -5.35 -6.14 8.47
N GLN A 54 -4.28 -6.91 8.39
CA GLN A 54 -2.92 -6.41 8.32
C GLN A 54 -2.40 -6.61 6.90
N VAL A 55 -1.83 -5.55 6.34
CA VAL A 55 -1.10 -5.59 5.08
C VAL A 55 0.37 -5.35 5.40
N GLU A 56 1.21 -6.23 4.88
CA GLU A 56 2.66 -6.14 5.07
C GLU A 56 3.36 -6.36 3.74
N THR A 57 4.13 -5.37 3.31
CA THR A 57 4.95 -5.43 2.10
C THR A 57 6.42 -5.42 2.47
N THR A 58 7.17 -6.41 1.98
CA THR A 58 8.63 -6.50 1.99
C THR A 58 9.14 -6.66 0.56
N ARG A 59 10.44 -6.91 0.38
CA ARG A 59 11.02 -7.25 -0.93
C ARG A 59 10.56 -8.61 -1.47
N ASP A 60 10.17 -9.53 -0.58
CA ASP A 60 9.70 -10.86 -0.96
C ASP A 60 8.24 -10.84 -1.44
N GLY A 61 7.49 -9.79 -1.07
CA GLY A 61 6.12 -9.61 -1.50
C GLY A 61 5.22 -8.91 -0.49
N THR A 62 3.93 -8.96 -0.77
CA THR A 62 2.88 -8.41 0.07
C THR A 62 2.04 -9.53 0.66
N THR A 63 2.00 -9.58 1.99
CA THR A 63 1.24 -10.54 2.76
C THR A 63 0.06 -9.85 3.44
N LEU A 64 -1.14 -10.41 3.25
CA LEU A 64 -2.37 -9.98 3.90
C LEU A 64 -2.77 -11.02 4.95
N THR A 65 -3.03 -10.56 6.17
CA THR A 65 -3.45 -11.41 7.28
C THR A 65 -4.75 -10.86 7.88
N LEU A 66 -5.74 -11.75 8.05
CA LEU A 66 -6.95 -11.44 8.80
C LEU A 66 -6.68 -11.62 10.30
N LEU A 67 -6.57 -10.50 11.02
CA LEU A 67 -6.27 -10.48 12.45
C LEU A 67 -7.52 -10.60 13.32
N ARG A 68 -8.67 -10.11 12.84
CA ARG A 68 -9.96 -10.20 13.56
C ARG A 68 -11.11 -10.31 12.58
N GLY A 69 -12.00 -11.26 12.84
CA GLY A 69 -13.15 -11.61 12.00
C GLY A 69 -13.15 -13.10 11.71
N THR A 70 -14.33 -13.69 11.54
CA THR A 70 -14.50 -15.11 11.21
C THR A 70 -14.71 -15.31 9.71
N GLU A 71 -15.31 -14.34 9.03
CA GLU A 71 -15.59 -14.42 7.61
C GLU A 71 -14.38 -14.01 6.75
N PRO A 72 -14.19 -14.65 5.58
CA PRO A 72 -13.16 -14.25 4.64
C PRO A 72 -13.31 -12.80 4.16
N VAL A 73 -12.21 -12.25 3.64
CA VAL A 73 -12.19 -10.96 2.94
C VAL A 73 -11.61 -11.13 1.55
N ASP A 74 -12.37 -10.75 0.54
CA ASP A 74 -11.88 -10.64 -0.83
C ASP A 74 -11.19 -9.30 -1.03
N VAL A 75 -10.00 -9.35 -1.61
CA VAL A 75 -9.12 -8.21 -1.86
C VAL A 75 -8.47 -8.38 -3.22
N LEU A 76 -8.36 -7.29 -3.99
CA LEU A 76 -7.50 -7.26 -5.17
C LEU A 76 -6.08 -6.89 -4.74
N VAL A 77 -5.10 -7.70 -5.14
CA VAL A 77 -3.67 -7.36 -4.98
C VAL A 77 -3.08 -7.18 -6.36
N ASP A 78 -2.73 -5.93 -6.69
CA ASP A 78 -2.33 -5.50 -8.03
C ASP A 78 -3.31 -5.99 -9.13
N GLY A 79 -4.60 -5.76 -8.92
CA GLY A 79 -5.70 -6.21 -9.78
C GLY A 79 -6.02 -7.71 -9.76
N ALA A 80 -5.24 -8.55 -9.05
CA ALA A 80 -5.50 -10.00 -8.98
C ALA A 80 -6.34 -10.36 -7.74
N PRO A 81 -7.45 -11.11 -7.88
CA PRO A 81 -8.30 -11.45 -6.76
C PRO A 81 -7.64 -12.42 -5.79
N ARG A 82 -7.79 -12.14 -4.49
CA ARG A 82 -7.28 -12.92 -3.35
C ARG A 82 -8.35 -12.98 -2.27
N THR A 83 -8.47 -14.14 -1.62
CA THR A 83 -9.38 -14.32 -0.48
C THR A 83 -8.57 -14.61 0.78
N VAL A 84 -8.56 -13.66 1.71
CA VAL A 84 -7.88 -13.77 3.00
C VAL A 84 -8.81 -14.44 4.00
N ARG A 85 -8.36 -15.54 4.62
CA ARG A 85 -9.15 -16.32 5.59
C ARG A 85 -8.53 -16.25 6.98
N PRO A 86 -9.31 -16.46 8.07
CA PRO A 86 -8.75 -16.53 9.41
C PRO A 86 -7.64 -17.60 9.49
N GLY A 87 -6.51 -17.26 10.10
CA GLY A 87 -5.38 -18.17 10.26
C GLY A 87 -4.64 -18.55 8.97
N ARG A 88 -5.07 -18.07 7.79
CA ARG A 88 -4.43 -18.36 6.51
C ARG A 88 -4.09 -17.05 5.78
N PRO A 89 -2.89 -16.49 6.04
CA PRO A 89 -2.39 -15.35 5.29
C PRO A 89 -2.29 -15.65 3.79
N VAL A 90 -2.41 -14.62 2.97
CA VAL A 90 -2.20 -14.70 1.53
C VAL A 90 -1.05 -13.81 1.15
N THR A 91 -0.14 -14.31 0.32
CA THR A 91 1.02 -13.57 -0.18
C THR A 91 0.95 -13.42 -1.70
N ALA A 92 1.31 -12.24 -2.19
CA ALA A 92 1.54 -11.95 -3.59
C ALA A 92 2.97 -11.40 -3.77
N PRO A 93 3.64 -11.66 -4.90
CA PRO A 93 4.97 -11.09 -5.16
C PRO A 93 4.90 -9.57 -5.26
N LEU A 94 5.97 -8.88 -4.83
CA LEU A 94 6.09 -7.43 -5.01
C LEU A 94 6.37 -7.15 -6.49
N ARG A 95 5.51 -6.37 -7.13
CA ARG A 95 5.76 -5.93 -8.51
C ARG A 95 6.77 -4.79 -8.51
N GLU A 96 7.77 -4.88 -9.37
CA GLU A 96 8.64 -3.74 -9.63
C GLU A 96 7.86 -2.72 -10.45
N ALA A 97 7.79 -1.48 -9.95
CA ALA A 97 7.13 -0.41 -10.68
C ALA A 97 8.02 0.04 -11.83
N ALA A 98 7.67 -0.37 -13.05
CA ALA A 98 8.29 0.14 -14.26
C ALA A 98 7.78 1.58 -14.52
N PRO A 99 8.68 2.56 -14.73
CA PRO A 99 8.27 3.91 -15.11
C PRO A 99 7.48 3.87 -16.42
N LEU A 100 6.31 4.53 -16.45
CA LEU A 100 5.51 4.66 -17.67
C LEU A 100 6.19 5.54 -18.72
N LEU A 101 7.02 6.48 -18.26
CA LEU A 101 7.73 7.45 -19.08
C LEU A 101 9.23 7.43 -18.71
N PRO A 102 10.12 7.82 -19.64
CA PRO A 102 11.51 8.11 -19.32
C PRO A 102 11.62 9.16 -18.21
N GLU A 103 12.77 9.18 -17.53
CA GLU A 103 13.06 10.22 -16.54
C GLU A 103 12.93 11.60 -17.21
N PRO A 104 12.16 12.53 -16.61
CA PRO A 104 11.98 13.85 -17.19
C PRO A 104 13.32 14.58 -17.25
N THR A 105 13.72 15.01 -18.45
CA THR A 105 14.90 15.84 -18.64
C THR A 105 14.59 17.28 -18.23
N GLN A 106 15.52 17.91 -17.51
CA GLN A 106 15.34 19.31 -17.16
C GLN A 106 15.33 20.20 -18.41
N PRO A 107 14.49 21.26 -18.44
CA PRO A 107 14.53 22.23 -19.51
C PRO A 107 15.92 22.84 -19.68
N ILE A 108 16.26 23.26 -20.90
CA ILE A 108 17.51 23.94 -21.20
C ILE A 108 17.71 25.12 -20.22
N GLY A 109 18.86 25.16 -19.56
CA GLY A 109 19.23 26.22 -18.62
C GLY A 109 18.56 26.16 -17.23
N ARG A 110 17.87 25.06 -16.89
CA ARG A 110 17.23 24.88 -15.56
C ARG A 110 17.90 23.87 -14.63
N ALA A 111 19.00 23.23 -15.06
CA ALA A 111 19.82 22.34 -14.22
C ALA A 111 20.18 22.99 -12.87
N PRO A 112 20.15 22.25 -11.73
CA PRO A 112 20.58 22.78 -10.45
C PRO A 112 22.02 23.26 -10.57
N ARG A 113 22.31 24.46 -10.05
CA ARG A 113 23.70 24.91 -9.89
C ARG A 113 24.26 24.17 -8.68
N VAL A 114 25.30 23.38 -8.93
CA VAL A 114 26.13 22.78 -7.88
C VAL A 114 26.89 23.85 -7.10
#